data_AF-A0A352WVG8-F1
#
_entry.id   AF-A0A352WVG8-F1
#
_cell.length_a   1.000
_cell.length_b   1.000
_cell.length_c   1.000
_cell.angle_alpha   90.00
_cell.angle_beta   90.00
_cell.angle_gamma   90.00
#
_symmetry.space_group_name_H-M   'P 1'
#
loop_
_entity.id
_entity.type
_entity.pdbx_description
1 polymer ?
#
loop_
_entity_poly.entity_id
_entity_poly.type
_entity_poly.pdbx_seq_one_letter_code
_entity_poly.pdbx_strand_id
1 'polypeptide(L)'
;MFMEGRKIKKIPSDAPVILWKNFIKMGRQYHWKYRVEREAPDPAVILYSGGTTGTTKGILLSNLNFNALGFQLVATNPMFQAGDSMLAAMPMFHGFGLGVS
;
A
#
# COMPACT_ATOMS: atom_id res chain seq x y z
N MET A 1 -19.59 29.05 -14.79
CA MET A 1 -18.33 28.85 -15.52
C MET A 1 -17.30 28.30 -14.52
N PHE A 2 -17.04 26.99 -14.50
CA PHE A 2 -16.13 26.35 -13.56
C PHE A 2 -14.71 26.34 -14.13
N MET A 3 -13.87 27.31 -13.74
CA MET A 3 -12.48 27.43 -14.23
C MET A 3 -11.53 27.77 -13.08
N GLU A 4 -11.46 26.93 -12.04
CA GLU A 4 -10.34 26.97 -11.09
C GLU A 4 -9.70 25.58 -10.92
N GLY A 5 -9.42 24.93 -12.06
CA GLY A 5 -8.59 23.74 -12.10
C GLY A 5 -7.11 24.12 -12.05
N ARG A 6 -6.59 24.42 -10.85
CA ARG A 6 -5.19 24.24 -10.36
C ARG A 6 -4.81 25.30 -9.32
N LYS A 7 -5.14 25.05 -8.05
CA LYS A 7 -4.63 25.79 -6.89
C LYS A 7 -3.20 25.39 -6.46
N ILE A 8 -2.51 24.58 -7.26
CA ILE A 8 -1.19 24.04 -6.91
C ILE A 8 -0.12 24.97 -7.48
N LYS A 9 0.65 25.61 -6.59
CA LYS A 9 1.81 26.45 -6.98
C LYS A 9 2.80 25.60 -7.79
N LYS A 10 3.44 26.21 -8.80
CA LYS A 10 4.50 25.55 -9.56
C LYS A 10 5.63 25.14 -8.61
N ILE A 11 6.16 23.94 -8.83
CA ILE A 11 7.33 23.44 -8.10
C ILE A 11 8.54 24.29 -8.53
N PRO A 12 9.31 24.88 -7.59
CA PRO A 12 10.55 25.57 -7.89
C PRO A 12 11.53 24.67 -8.65
N SER A 13 12.32 25.25 -9.56
CA SER A 13 13.27 24.49 -10.39
C SER A 13 14.39 23.84 -9.59
N ASP A 14 14.69 24.37 -8.40
CA ASP A 14 15.71 23.94 -7.46
C ASP A 14 15.16 23.08 -6.30
N ALA A 15 13.87 22.77 -6.31
CA ALA A 15 13.27 21.96 -5.26
C ALA A 15 13.88 20.54 -5.26
N PRO A 16 14.22 19.97 -4.09
CA PRO A 16 14.81 18.63 -3.97
C PRO A 16 13.73 17.54 -4.12
N VAL A 17 13.02 17.55 -5.25
CA VAL A 17 11.90 16.65 -5.53
C VAL A 17 12.11 15.94 -6.86
N ILE A 18 11.68 14.68 -6.93
CA ILE A 18 11.67 13.90 -8.17
C ILE A 18 10.22 13.85 -8.66
N LEU A 19 9.98 14.36 -9.87
CA LEU A 19 8.67 14.23 -10.51
C LEU A 19 8.37 12.76 -10.80
N TRP A 20 7.12 12.33 -10.61
CA TRP A 20 6.70 10.94 -10.85
C TRP A 20 7.14 10.38 -12.21
N LYS A 21 6.99 11.18 -13.28
CA LYS A 21 7.43 10.79 -14.62
C LYS A 21 8.93 10.52 -14.70
N ASN A 22 9.73 11.33 -14.00
CA ASN A 22 11.18 11.18 -13.95
C ASN A 22 11.56 9.97 -13.10
N PHE A 23 10.91 9.77 -11.95
CA PHE A 23 11.09 8.59 -11.10
C PHE A 23 10.88 7.29 -11.89
N ILE A 24 9.76 7.19 -12.62
CA ILE A 24 9.46 6.02 -13.47
C ILE A 24 10.51 5.86 -14.58
N LYS A 25 10.96 6.94 -15.21
CA LYS A 25 12.02 6.89 -16.24
C LYS A 25 13.35 6.40 -15.68
N MET A 26 13.75 6.90 -14.51
CA MET A 26 14.96 6.47 -13.80
C MET A 26 14.89 4.98 -13.44
N GLY A 27 13.73 4.51 -12.98
CA GLY A 27 13.49 3.10 -12.66
C GLY A 27 13.70 2.15 -13.84
N ARG A 28 13.47 2.59 -15.09
CA ARG A 28 13.74 1.76 -16.29
C ARG A 28 15.23 1.53 -16.55
N GLN A 29 16.09 2.42 -16.06
CA GLN A 29 17.55 2.31 -16.16
C GLN A 29 18.15 1.62 -14.93
N TYR A 30 17.34 1.37 -13.90
CA TYR A 30 17.77 0.69 -12.69
C TYR A 30 17.95 -0.80 -12.96
N HIS A 31 19.20 -1.26 -13.01
CA HIS A 31 19.57 -2.66 -13.25
C HIS A 31 20.16 -3.35 -12.01
N TRP A 32 20.20 -2.65 -10.87
CA TRP A 32 20.69 -3.22 -9.63
C TRP A 32 19.67 -4.19 -9.05
N LYS A 33 20.14 -5.30 -8.47
CA LYS A 33 19.30 -6.16 -7.63
C LYS A 33 19.04 -5.43 -6.32
N TYR A 34 17.96 -4.66 -6.25
CA TYR A 34 17.45 -4.22 -4.95
C TYR A 34 16.80 -5.43 -4.27
N ARG A 35 17.54 -6.08 -3.38
CA ARG A 35 16.99 -7.10 -2.48
C ARG A 35 17.36 -6.70 -1.07
N VAL A 36 16.40 -6.16 -0.34
CA VAL A 36 16.52 -6.00 1.10
C VAL A 36 16.08 -7.32 1.71
N GLU A 37 16.96 -7.97 2.46
CA GLU A 37 16.56 -9.12 3.26
C GLU A 37 15.54 -8.68 4.29
N ARG A 38 14.47 -9.47 4.43
CA ARG A 38 13.37 -9.22 5.35
C ARG A 38 13.05 -10.51 6.07
N GLU A 39 12.82 -10.40 7.37
CA GLU A 39 12.40 -11.50 8.20
C GLU A 39 10.89 -11.44 8.49
N ALA A 40 10.35 -12.56 8.96
CA ALA A 40 8.94 -12.68 9.35
C ALA A 40 8.46 -11.58 10.34
N PRO A 41 9.21 -11.21 11.39
CA PRO A 41 8.77 -10.16 12.33
C PRO A 41 8.99 -8.74 11.82
N ASP A 42 9.68 -8.55 10.69
CA ASP A 42 9.98 -7.20 10.20
C ASP A 42 8.70 -6.42 9.85
N PRO A 43 8.67 -5.11 10.16
CA PRO A 43 7.61 -4.21 9.72
C PRO A 43 7.34 -4.25 8.21
N ALA A 44 6.08 -4.46 7.85
CA ALA A 44 5.59 -4.42 6.48
C ALA A 44 4.71 -3.18 6.24
N VAL A 45 3.77 -2.89 7.15
CA VAL A 45 2.79 -1.81 6.98
C VAL A 45 2.49 -1.09 8.30
N ILE A 46 2.23 0.21 8.23
CA ILE A 46 1.57 0.98 9.29
C ILE A 46 0.16 1.33 8.81
N LEU A 47 -0.86 0.75 9.45
CA LEU A 47 -2.25 1.06 9.19
C LEU A 47 -2.80 1.99 10.27
N TYR A 48 -3.52 3.04 9.90
CA TYR A 48 -4.07 3.97 10.88
C TYR A 48 -5.52 3.60 11.26
N SER A 49 -5.81 3.63 12.56
CA SER A 49 -7.18 3.48 13.04
C SER A 49 -8.04 4.71 12.72
N GLY A 50 -9.37 4.53 12.62
CA GLY A 50 -10.27 5.61 12.23
C GLY A 50 -10.39 6.79 13.20
N GLY A 51 -9.92 6.66 14.44
CA GLY A 51 -9.85 7.77 15.40
C GLY A 51 -11.20 8.38 15.81
N THR A 52 -12.32 7.69 15.62
CA THR A 52 -13.67 8.23 15.91
C THR A 52 -13.90 8.52 17.39
N THR A 53 -13.20 7.81 18.29
CA THR A 53 -13.38 7.88 19.74
C THR A 53 -12.12 8.38 20.46
N GLY A 54 -11.15 8.95 19.74
CA GLY A 54 -9.88 9.43 20.31
C GLY A 54 -8.78 9.54 19.25
N THR A 55 -7.54 9.75 19.69
CA THR A 55 -6.41 9.93 18.78
C THR A 55 -6.18 8.71 17.89
N THR A 56 -6.07 8.95 16.58
CA THR A 56 -5.67 7.98 15.56
C THR A 56 -4.37 7.28 15.97
N LYS A 57 -4.35 5.95 15.90
CA LYS A 57 -3.18 5.13 16.26
C LYS A 57 -2.59 4.48 15.02
N GLY A 58 -1.27 4.42 14.94
CA GLY A 58 -0.57 3.61 13.94
C GLY A 58 -0.46 2.16 14.41
N ILE A 59 -0.95 1.24 13.60
CA ILE A 59 -0.91 -0.20 13.82
C ILE A 59 0.21 -0.75 12.97
N LEU A 60 1.29 -1.21 13.61
CA LEU A 60 2.43 -1.80 12.95
C LEU A 60 2.16 -3.28 12.67
N LEU A 61 2.15 -3.66 11.40
CA LEU A 61 1.94 -5.03 10.93
C LEU A 61 3.26 -5.58 10.35
N SER A 62 3.61 -6.79 10.73
CA SER A 62 4.79 -7.51 10.23
C SER A 62 4.50 -8.30 8.96
N ASN A 63 5.56 -8.78 8.29
CA ASN A 63 5.43 -9.72 7.18
C ASN A 63 4.65 -10.99 7.60
N LEU A 64 4.88 -11.49 8.81
CA LEU A 64 4.18 -12.67 9.33
C LEU A 64 2.69 -12.43 9.51
N ASN A 65 2.26 -11.21 9.88
CA ASN A 65 0.84 -10.91 9.99
C ASN A 65 0.12 -11.08 8.65
N PHE A 66 0.72 -10.65 7.55
CA PHE A 66 0.15 -10.81 6.20
C PHE A 66 0.12 -12.26 5.74
N ASN A 67 1.20 -13.01 5.97
CA ASN A 67 1.24 -14.43 5.64
C ASN A 67 0.17 -15.20 6.43
N ALA A 68 0.04 -14.94 7.74
CA ALA A 68 -0.98 -15.53 8.58
C ALA A 68 -2.40 -15.21 8.09
N LEU A 69 -2.65 -13.96 7.69
CA LEU A 69 -3.94 -13.55 7.11
C LEU A 69 -4.26 -14.32 5.82
N GLY A 70 -3.29 -14.48 4.92
CA GLY A 70 -3.47 -15.27 3.69
C GLY A 70 -3.85 -16.73 3.98
N PHE A 71 -3.17 -17.37 4.94
CA PHE A 71 -3.52 -18.73 5.35
C PHE A 71 -4.91 -18.81 6.01
N GLN A 72 -5.27 -17.83 6.84
CA GLN A 72 -6.60 -17.76 7.47
C GLN A 72 -7.71 -17.59 6.44
N LEU A 73 -7.48 -16.79 5.40
CA LEU A 73 -8.41 -16.60 4.28
C LEU A 73 -8.73 -17.93 3.59
N VAL A 74 -7.71 -18.67 3.19
CA VAL A 74 -7.89 -20.00 2.55
C VAL A 74 -8.58 -20.97 3.50
N ALA A 75 -8.16 -21.03 4.77
CA ALA A 75 -8.71 -21.95 5.74
C ALA A 75 -10.19 -21.69 6.08
N THR A 76 -10.62 -20.42 6.06
CA THR A 76 -12.00 -20.01 6.37
C THR A 76 -12.93 -20.03 5.16
N ASN A 77 -12.37 -20.13 3.95
CA ASN A 77 -13.13 -20.09 2.70
C ASN A 77 -12.82 -21.35 1.85
N PRO A 78 -13.26 -22.54 2.28
CA PRO A 78 -12.92 -23.81 1.63
C PRO A 78 -13.50 -23.97 0.22
N MET A 79 -14.38 -23.07 -0.19
CA MET A 79 -14.95 -23.03 -1.54
C MET A 79 -13.98 -22.47 -2.58
N PHE A 80 -12.97 -21.69 -2.19
CA PHE A 80 -12.00 -21.13 -3.12
C PHE A 80 -10.96 -22.15 -3.56
N GLN A 81 -10.67 -22.17 -4.85
CA GLN A 81 -9.64 -22.99 -5.47
C GLN A 81 -8.62 -22.12 -6.22
N ALA A 82 -7.45 -22.69 -6.47
CA ALA A 82 -6.45 -22.03 -7.30
C ALA A 82 -7.02 -21.78 -8.71
N GLY A 83 -7.04 -20.52 -9.14
CA GLY A 83 -7.63 -20.09 -10.40
C GLY A 83 -8.93 -19.29 -10.24
N ASP A 84 -9.55 -19.32 -9.06
CA ASP A 84 -10.69 -18.47 -8.75
C ASP A 84 -10.30 -17.00 -8.69
N SER A 85 -11.29 -16.13 -8.92
CA SER A 85 -11.12 -14.68 -8.90
C SER A 85 -12.08 -14.05 -7.90
N MET A 86 -11.57 -13.09 -7.12
CA MET A 86 -12.36 -12.29 -6.19
C MET A 86 -12.38 -10.84 -6.66
N LEU A 87 -13.56 -10.23 -6.74
CA LEU A 87 -13.67 -8.79 -6.98
C LEU A 87 -13.36 -8.05 -5.68
N ALA A 88 -12.33 -7.22 -5.71
CA ALA A 88 -11.98 -6.33 -4.62
C ALA A 88 -12.11 -4.87 -5.05
N ALA A 89 -13.00 -4.13 -4.37
CA ALA A 89 -13.29 -2.72 -4.65
C ALA A 89 -13.20 -1.84 -3.38
N MET A 90 -12.55 -2.35 -2.34
CA MET A 90 -12.43 -1.63 -1.07
C MET A 90 -11.19 -0.73 -1.05
N PRO A 91 -11.20 0.38 -0.28
CA PRO A 91 -10.04 1.25 -0.20
C PRO A 91 -8.86 0.57 0.51
N MET A 92 -7.65 0.70 -0.06
CA MET A 92 -6.41 0.11 0.48
C MET A 92 -6.02 0.64 1.87
N PHE A 93 -6.55 1.80 2.29
CA PHE A 93 -6.30 2.35 3.63
C PHE A 93 -7.21 1.73 4.72
N HIS A 94 -8.12 0.83 4.35
CA HIS A 94 -8.97 0.10 5.27
C HIS A 94 -8.41 -1.31 5.49
N GLY A 95 -8.45 -1.85 6.71
CA GLY A 95 -7.82 -3.14 7.04
C GLY A 95 -8.27 -4.31 6.16
N PHE A 96 -9.57 -4.41 5.87
CA PHE A 96 -10.07 -5.43 4.94
C PHE A 96 -9.63 -5.16 3.49
N GLY A 97 -9.66 -3.89 3.06
CA GLY A 97 -9.17 -3.52 1.72
C GLY A 97 -7.70 -3.87 1.55
N LEU A 98 -6.87 -3.57 2.55
CA LEU A 98 -5.45 -3.92 2.54
C LEU A 98 -5.19 -5.44 2.56
N GLY A 99 -6.00 -6.18 3.32
CA GLY A 99 -5.74 -7.58 3.63
C GLY A 99 -6.35 -8.59 2.66
N VAL A 100 -7.35 -8.19 1.88
CA VAL A 100 -8.17 -9.10 1.05
C VAL A 100 -8.30 -8.62 -0.41
N SER A 101 -7.77 -7.44 -0.75
CA SER A 101 -7.88 -6.89 -2.13
C SER A 101 -6.73 -7.25 -3.05
#